data_AF-A0A920F5N0-F1
#
_entry.id   AF-A0A920F5N0-F1
#
_cell.length_a   1.000
_cell.length_b   1.000
_cell.length_c   1.000
_cell.angle_alpha   90.00
_cell.angle_beta   90.00
_cell.angle_gamma   90.00
#
_symmetry.space_group_name_H-M   'P 1'
#
loop_
_entity.id
_entity.type
_entity.pdbx_description
1 polymer ?
#
loop_
_entity_poly.entity_id
_entity_poly.type
_entity_poly.pdbx_seq_one_letter_code
_entity_poly.pdbx_strand_id
1 'polypeptide(L)'
;MDGIDAALIKTDGYQVLEEGPFLTLPYKTAFRKLLENLIAGKGDLNKVEDQLTLEHAKAVSALIENFNVAISDVDLIGFHGHTISHNPDEQHTLQIGNGRLLASATGVDVVNDLRSSDVKAGVREHP
;
A
#
# COMPACT_ATOMS: atom_id res chain seq x y z
N MET A 1 5.53 4.45 -12.21
CA MET A 1 5.45 3.83 -10.86
C MET A 1 6.46 4.57 -10.01
N ASP A 2 5.97 5.57 -9.27
CA ASP A 2 6.83 6.70 -8.90
C ASP A 2 7.25 6.66 -7.42
N GLY A 3 6.43 6.07 -6.55
CA GLY A 3 6.74 5.86 -5.15
C GLY A 3 5.59 5.22 -4.37
N ILE A 4 5.69 5.31 -3.05
CA ILE A 4 4.68 4.92 -2.08
C ILE A 4 4.17 6.18 -1.41
N ASP A 5 2.86 6.37 -1.43
CA ASP A 5 2.20 7.43 -0.68
C ASP A 5 1.73 6.89 0.68
N ALA A 6 1.97 7.65 1.73
CA ALA A 6 1.51 7.35 3.08
C ALA A 6 0.89 8.62 3.68
N ALA A 7 -0.29 8.49 4.29
CA ALA A 7 -1.01 9.60 4.92
C ALA A 7 -1.56 9.15 6.27
N LEU A 8 -1.49 10.05 7.25
CA LEU A 8 -2.17 9.87 8.52
C LEU A 8 -3.52 10.58 8.45
N ILE A 9 -4.58 9.87 8.83
CA ILE A 9 -5.93 10.43 8.88
C ILE A 9 -6.56 10.06 10.21
N LYS A 10 -7.44 10.93 10.68
CA LYS A 10 -8.37 10.62 11.76
C LYS A 10 -9.75 10.40 11.17
N THR A 11 -10.38 9.28 11.48
CA THR A 11 -11.68 8.90 10.91
C THR A 11 -12.51 8.18 11.95
N ASP A 12 -13.83 8.26 11.82
CA ASP A 12 -14.79 7.42 12.55
C ASP A 12 -15.19 6.14 11.78
N GLY A 13 -14.56 5.90 10.62
CA GLY A 13 -14.88 4.82 9.70
C GLY A 13 -15.94 5.16 8.65
N TYR A 14 -16.61 6.32 8.76
CA TYR A 14 -17.60 6.80 7.79
C TYR A 14 -17.16 8.09 7.08
N GLN A 15 -16.45 8.95 7.80
CA GLN A 15 -15.94 10.23 7.30
C GLN A 15 -14.53 10.50 7.82
N VAL A 16 -13.79 11.32 7.07
CA VAL A 16 -12.50 11.85 7.54
C VAL A 16 -12.80 13.03 8.47
N LEU A 17 -12.36 12.91 9.71
CA LEU A 17 -12.50 13.94 10.73
C LEU A 17 -11.32 14.92 10.71
N GLU A 18 -10.14 14.44 10.37
CA GLU A 18 -8.91 15.23 10.30
C GLU A 18 -7.97 14.65 9.24
N GLU A 19 -7.49 15.52 8.35
CA GLU A 19 -6.40 15.21 7.42
C GLU A 19 -5.08 15.53 8.12
N GLY A 20 -4.31 14.49 8.40
CA GLY A 20 -2.99 14.61 8.99
C GLY A 20 -1.89 14.78 7.94
N PRO A 21 -0.62 14.63 8.35
CA PRO A 21 0.49 14.69 7.44
C PRO A 21 0.48 13.54 6.43
N PHE A 22 1.08 13.80 5.27
CA PHE A 22 1.34 12.80 4.25
C PHE A 22 2.78 12.91 3.74
N LEU A 23 3.27 11.83 3.14
CA LEU A 23 4.53 11.81 2.42
C LEU A 23 4.46 10.88 1.22
N THR A 24 5.36 11.11 0.28
CA THR A 24 5.65 10.20 -0.82
C THR A 24 7.09 9.73 -0.69
N LEU A 25 7.28 8.42 -0.54
CA LEU A 25 8.60 7.79 -0.56
C LEU A 25 8.89 7.30 -1.98
N PRO A 26 9.78 7.96 -2.74
CA PRO A 26 10.05 7.56 -4.12
C PRO A 26 10.75 6.20 -4.17
N TYR A 27 10.37 5.38 -5.14
CA TYR A 27 11.06 4.11 -5.35
C TYR A 27 12.51 4.33 -5.78
N LYS A 28 13.42 3.59 -5.16
CA LYS A 28 14.81 3.50 -5.62
C LYS A 28 14.85 2.88 -7.02
N THR A 29 15.77 3.34 -7.86
CA THR A 29 15.95 2.85 -9.24
C THR A 29 16.07 1.32 -9.33
N ALA A 30 16.76 0.70 -8.38
CA ALA A 30 16.90 -0.76 -8.33
C ALA A 30 15.55 -1.47 -8.12
N PHE A 31 14.69 -0.92 -7.26
CA PHE A 31 13.39 -1.49 -6.97
C PHE A 31 12.40 -1.27 -8.12
N ARG A 32 12.43 -0.09 -8.77
CA ARG A 32 11.65 0.14 -10.00
C ARG A 32 11.95 -0.91 -11.07
N LYS A 33 13.23 -1.23 -11.30
CA LYS A 33 13.63 -2.28 -12.24
C LYS A 33 13.11 -3.67 -11.85
N LEU A 34 13.02 -3.99 -10.57
CA LEU A 34 12.44 -5.26 -10.12
C LEU A 34 10.95 -5.34 -10.46
N LEU A 35 10.21 -4.25 -10.23
CA LEU A 35 8.79 -4.15 -10.60
C LEU A 35 8.60 -4.27 -12.12
N GLU A 36 9.39 -3.53 -12.91
CA GLU A 36 9.36 -3.61 -14.38
C GLU A 36 9.64 -5.03 -14.90
N ASN A 37 10.62 -5.73 -14.32
CA ASN A 37 10.91 -7.12 -14.67
C ASN A 37 9.73 -8.03 -14.34
N LEU A 38 9.10 -7.86 -13.18
CA LEU A 38 7.95 -8.66 -12.77
C LEU A 38 6.77 -8.47 -13.73
N ILE A 39 6.52 -7.22 -14.15
CA ILE A 39 5.49 -6.89 -15.16
C ILE A 39 5.80 -7.56 -16.50
N ALA A 40 7.08 -7.62 -16.88
CA ALA A 40 7.53 -8.35 -18.07
C ALA A 40 7.52 -9.88 -17.91
N GLY A 41 6.94 -10.43 -16.83
CA GLY A 41 6.84 -11.85 -16.55
C GLY A 41 8.14 -12.49 -16.06
N LYS A 42 9.08 -11.68 -15.56
CA LYS A 42 10.40 -12.14 -15.06
C LYS A 42 10.53 -11.92 -13.56
N GLY A 43 11.03 -12.93 -12.87
CA GLY A 43 11.32 -12.84 -11.44
C GLY A 43 10.31 -13.59 -10.58
N ASP A 44 10.47 -13.45 -9.27
CA ASP A 44 9.73 -14.18 -8.26
C ASP A 44 8.70 -13.24 -7.63
N LEU A 45 7.42 -13.47 -7.92
CA LEU A 45 6.29 -12.66 -7.46
C LEU A 45 6.31 -12.49 -5.94
N ASN A 46 6.52 -13.57 -5.20
CA ASN A 46 6.47 -13.57 -3.74
C ASN A 46 7.60 -12.71 -3.16
N LYS A 47 8.81 -12.83 -3.72
CA LYS A 47 9.96 -12.01 -3.27
C LYS A 47 9.76 -10.53 -3.54
N VAL A 48 9.23 -10.19 -4.71
CA VAL A 48 8.98 -8.78 -5.07
C VAL A 48 7.82 -8.22 -4.24
N GLU A 49 6.78 -9.02 -3.96
CA GLU A 49 5.69 -8.65 -3.06
C GLU A 49 6.17 -8.38 -1.63
N ASP A 50 6.99 -9.26 -1.07
CA ASP A 50 7.54 -9.05 0.27
C ASP A 50 8.43 -7.80 0.30
N GLN A 51 9.26 -7.60 -0.72
CA GLN A 51 10.12 -6.43 -0.82
C GLN A 51 9.30 -5.13 -0.95
N LEU A 52 8.26 -5.13 -1.77
CA LEU A 52 7.31 -4.02 -1.88
C LEU A 52 6.69 -3.68 -0.53
N THR A 53 6.25 -4.71 0.19
CA THR A 53 5.63 -4.57 1.50
C THR A 53 6.60 -3.95 2.50
N LEU A 54 7.87 -4.35 2.48
CA LEU A 54 8.91 -3.75 3.31
C LEU A 54 9.22 -2.29 2.92
N GLU A 55 9.10 -1.91 1.65
CA GLU A 55 9.16 -0.50 1.26
C GLU A 55 7.96 0.30 1.80
N HIS A 56 6.77 -0.30 1.91
CA HIS A 56 5.62 0.33 2.55
C HIS A 56 5.81 0.50 4.06
N ALA A 57 6.37 -0.51 4.73
CA ALA A 57 6.74 -0.39 6.14
C ALA A 57 7.69 0.78 6.38
N LYS A 58 8.69 1.00 5.49
CA LYS A 58 9.58 2.16 5.56
C LYS A 58 8.85 3.48 5.36
N ALA A 59 7.86 3.53 4.47
CA ALA A 59 7.05 4.75 4.28
C ALA A 59 6.24 5.09 5.53
N VAL A 60 5.67 4.08 6.20
CA VAL A 60 4.99 4.23 7.50
C VAL A 60 5.96 4.73 8.57
N SER A 61 7.12 4.09 8.72
CA SER A 61 8.15 4.52 9.68
C SER A 61 8.62 5.96 9.41
N ALA A 62 8.87 6.30 8.14
CA ALA A 62 9.26 7.66 7.78
C ALA A 62 8.17 8.68 8.10
N LEU A 63 6.89 8.32 7.96
CA LEU A 63 5.77 9.22 8.25
C LEU A 63 5.69 9.52 9.75
N ILE A 64 5.68 8.47 10.58
CA ILE A 64 5.57 8.66 12.03
C ILE A 64 6.82 9.35 12.60
N GLU A 65 8.01 9.06 12.08
CA GLU A 65 9.26 9.71 12.51
C GLU A 65 9.30 11.19 12.10
N ASN A 66 8.99 11.52 10.84
CA ASN A 66 9.06 12.89 10.34
C ASN A 66 8.07 13.83 11.03
N PHE A 67 6.93 13.30 11.46
CA PHE A 67 5.87 14.08 12.09
C PHE A 67 5.73 13.81 13.60
N ASN A 68 6.70 13.09 14.19
CA ASN A 68 6.80 12.81 15.62
C ASN A 68 5.50 12.21 16.21
N VAL A 69 4.91 11.26 15.49
CA VAL A 69 3.74 10.50 15.89
C VAL A 69 4.20 9.21 16.56
N ALA A 70 3.64 8.86 17.72
CA ALA A 70 3.95 7.58 18.34
C ALA A 70 3.24 6.46 17.57
N ILE A 71 3.92 5.34 17.34
CA ILE A 71 3.29 4.16 16.70
C ILE A 71 2.06 3.67 17.49
N SER A 72 2.05 3.88 18.81
CA SER A 72 0.93 3.56 19.69
C SER A 72 -0.32 4.41 19.46
N ASP A 73 -0.19 5.55 18.78
CA ASP A 73 -1.31 6.42 18.43
C ASP A 73 -1.92 6.05 17.07
N VAL A 74 -1.36 5.05 16.39
CA VAL A 74 -1.88 4.52 15.12
C VAL A 74 -2.71 3.28 15.40
N ASP A 75 -4.04 3.42 15.31
CA ASP A 75 -4.97 2.31 15.55
C ASP A 75 -4.92 1.24 14.45
N LEU A 76 -4.77 1.65 13.19
CA LEU A 76 -4.86 0.78 12.03
C LEU A 76 -4.10 1.34 10.83
N ILE A 77 -3.52 0.46 10.01
CA ILE A 77 -3.00 0.79 8.68
C ILE A 77 -3.95 0.27 7.60
N GLY A 78 -4.45 1.19 6.77
CA GLY A 78 -5.12 0.85 5.51
C GLY A 78 -4.09 0.59 4.41
N PHE A 79 -4.06 -0.62 3.86
CA PHE A 79 -3.06 -1.04 2.88
C PHE A 79 -3.70 -1.58 1.60
N HIS A 80 -3.81 -0.73 0.58
CA HIS A 80 -4.39 -1.12 -0.71
C HIS A 80 -3.50 -2.03 -1.57
N GLY A 81 -2.24 -2.24 -1.18
CA GLY A 81 -1.23 -2.92 -1.99
C GLY A 81 -0.68 -2.02 -3.10
N HIS A 82 -0.03 -2.61 -4.10
CA HIS A 82 0.45 -1.88 -5.28
C HIS A 82 -0.05 -2.56 -6.54
N THR A 83 -0.66 -1.78 -7.43
CA THR A 83 -1.10 -2.28 -8.73
C THR A 83 0.10 -2.35 -9.66
N ILE A 84 0.51 -3.56 -10.02
CA ILE A 84 1.67 -3.79 -10.90
C ILE A 84 1.25 -3.99 -12.36
N SER A 85 0.04 -4.46 -12.63
CA SER A 85 -0.50 -4.52 -13.98
C SER A 85 -1.96 -4.12 -13.97
N HIS A 86 -2.33 -3.24 -14.89
CA HIS A 86 -3.71 -2.88 -15.16
C HIS A 86 -3.89 -2.94 -16.67
N ASN A 87 -4.52 -4.01 -17.17
CA ASN A 87 -4.94 -4.11 -18.56
C ASN A 87 -6.48 -4.02 -18.63
N PRO A 88 -7.05 -2.84 -18.96
CA PRO A 88 -8.49 -2.64 -19.04
C PRO A 88 -9.15 -3.55 -20.07
N ASP A 89 -8.45 -3.83 -21.18
CA ASP A 89 -8.98 -4.60 -22.31
C ASP A 89 -9.09 -6.10 -21.98
N GLU A 90 -8.25 -6.60 -21.08
CA GLU A 90 -8.24 -8.00 -20.61
C GLU A 90 -8.91 -8.19 -19.24
N GLN A 91 -9.48 -7.11 -18.65
CA GLN A 91 -10.07 -7.10 -17.30
C GLN A 91 -9.15 -7.65 -16.20
N HIS A 92 -7.83 -7.62 -16.41
CA HIS A 92 -6.87 -8.18 -15.47
C HIS A 92 -6.15 -7.05 -14.73
N THR A 93 -6.36 -6.99 -13.42
CA THR A 93 -5.62 -6.11 -12.52
C THR A 93 -4.86 -6.99 -11.53
N LEU A 94 -3.53 -6.90 -11.55
CA LEU A 94 -2.69 -7.59 -10.58
C LEU A 94 -2.23 -6.58 -9.53
N GLN A 95 -2.75 -6.76 -8.32
CA GLN A 95 -2.30 -6.05 -7.11
C GLN A 95 -1.47 -7.01 -6.26
N ILE A 96 -0.35 -6.53 -5.73
CA ILE A 96 0.52 -7.28 -4.83
C ILE A 96 0.70 -6.50 -3.52
N GLY A 97 0.82 -7.21 -2.42
CA GLY A 97 1.03 -6.62 -1.10
C GLY A 97 0.72 -7.59 0.02
N ASN A 98 1.72 -7.88 0.85
CA ASN A 98 1.59 -8.82 1.96
C ASN A 98 1.18 -8.09 3.25
N GLY A 99 -0.13 -7.95 3.49
CA GLY A 99 -0.64 -7.26 4.68
C GLY A 99 -0.17 -7.87 6.01
N ARG A 100 0.02 -9.20 6.06
CA ARG A 100 0.53 -9.87 7.26
C ARG A 100 1.98 -9.49 7.56
N LEU A 101 2.82 -9.43 6.53
CA LEU A 101 4.20 -8.97 6.66
C LEU A 101 4.24 -7.49 7.07
N LEU A 102 3.37 -6.65 6.52
CA LEU A 102 3.28 -5.25 6.92
C LEU A 102 2.94 -5.11 8.40
N ALA A 103 1.91 -5.82 8.88
CA ALA A 103 1.52 -5.80 10.28
C ALA A 103 2.65 -6.28 11.20
N SER A 104 3.34 -7.34 10.81
CA SER A 104 4.50 -7.84 11.56
C SER A 104 5.68 -6.86 11.56
N ALA A 105 5.86 -6.07 10.50
CA ALA A 105 6.96 -5.13 10.37
C ALA A 105 6.70 -3.81 11.12
N THR A 106 5.45 -3.36 11.19
CA THR A 106 5.05 -2.11 11.86
C THR A 106 4.59 -2.30 13.29
N GLY A 107 4.13 -3.51 13.66
CA GLY A 107 3.50 -3.76 14.96
C GLY A 107 2.09 -3.18 15.08
N VAL A 108 1.49 -2.77 13.97
CA VAL A 108 0.14 -2.18 13.89
C VAL A 108 -0.76 -3.10 13.08
N ASP A 109 -2.02 -3.20 13.45
CA ASP A 109 -3.00 -3.97 12.69
C ASP A 109 -3.15 -3.39 11.27
N VAL A 110 -3.22 -4.28 10.29
CA VAL A 110 -3.32 -3.91 8.87
C VAL A 110 -4.62 -4.45 8.31
N VAL A 111 -5.44 -3.55 7.76
CA VAL A 111 -6.53 -3.92 6.86
C VAL A 111 -6.02 -3.76 5.43
N ASN A 112 -5.95 -4.87 4.71
CA ASN A 112 -5.58 -4.91 3.30
C ASN A 112 -6.73 -5.41 2.42
N ASP A 113 -6.53 -5.36 1.11
CA ASP A 113 -7.47 -5.92 0.12
C ASP A 113 -8.85 -5.23 0.06
N LEU A 114 -8.84 -3.91 0.19
CA LEU A 114 -10.04 -3.06 0.15
C LEU A 114 -10.84 -3.23 -1.16
N ARG A 115 -10.17 -3.58 -2.27
CA ARG A 115 -10.83 -3.75 -3.57
C ARG A 115 -11.63 -5.05 -3.70
N SER A 116 -11.25 -6.11 -2.99
CA SER A 116 -12.01 -7.38 -3.04
C SER A 116 -13.37 -7.28 -2.36
N SER A 117 -13.50 -6.42 -1.35
CA SER A 117 -14.77 -6.08 -0.72
C SER A 117 -15.70 -5.32 -1.67
N ASP A 118 -15.19 -4.35 -2.43
CA ASP A 118 -16.02 -3.52 -3.32
C ASP A 118 -16.55 -4.30 -4.53
N VAL A 119 -15.72 -5.21 -5.08
CA VAL A 119 -16.13 -6.10 -6.18
C VAL A 119 -17.24 -7.07 -5.73
N LYS A 120 -17.24 -7.50 -4.46
CA LYS A 120 -18.33 -8.34 -3.90
C LYS A 120 -19.56 -7.53 -3.49
N ALA A 121 -19.40 -6.25 -3.15
CA ALA A 121 -20.50 -5.36 -2.78
C ALA A 121 -21.23 -4.73 -3.98
N GLY A 122 -20.77 -4.96 -5.21
CA GLY A 122 -21.43 -4.45 -6.43
C GLY A 122 -21.30 -2.94 -6.63
N VAL A 123 -20.41 -2.29 -5.88
CA VAL A 123 -20.17 -0.85 -5.99
C VAL A 123 -19.15 -0.64 -7.11
N ARG A 124 -19.65 -0.23 -8.27
CA ARG A 124 -18.83 0.28 -9.38
C ARG A 124 -18.38 1.68 -8.97
N GLU A 125 -17.10 1.86 -8.67
CA GLU A 125 -16.54 3.22 -8.58
C GLU A 125 -16.58 3.85 -9.97
N HIS A 126 -17.39 4.90 -10.11
CA HIS A 126 -17.31 5.84 -11.23
C HIS A 126 -16.27 6.92 -10.89
N PRO A 127 -15.56 7.45 -11.90
CA PRO A 127 -14.37 8.28 -11.74
C PRO A 127 -14.62 9.64 -11.09
#